data_AF-A0A433PH77-F1
#
_entry.id   AF-A0A433PH77-F1
#
_cell.length_a   1.000
_cell.length_b   1.000
_cell.length_c   1.000
_cell.angle_alpha   90.00
_cell.angle_beta   90.00
_cell.angle_gamma   90.00
#
_symmetry.space_group_name_H-M   'P 1'
#
loop_
_entity.id
_entity.type
_entity.pdbx_description
1 polymer ?
#
loop_
_entity_poly.entity_id
_entity_poly.type
_entity_poly.pdbx_seq_one_letter_code
_entity_poly.pdbx_strand_id
1 'polypeptide(L)'
;MDHLWHAPPDSPDIVAYLHSIPIPAEPFPNPTISTYPDCVYHTYKFLGLSLCFSLGPNGPALTSVDIYNPTRNGFARFSGPLPHGLSLAMCAEDVVRALGEPERKEGGRRTGVPCWVEWGSQGVHITFEGTNWDDGQMGIESITLFEPGAG
;
A
#
# COMPACT_ATOMS: atom_id res chain seq x y z
N MET A 1 2.19 12.17 3.09
CA MET A 1 2.06 11.41 1.84
C MET A 1 1.13 12.13 0.86
N ASP A 2 0.17 12.91 1.36
CA ASP A 2 -0.87 13.61 0.59
C ASP A 2 -0.37 14.51 -0.55
N HIS A 3 0.82 15.10 -0.42
CA HIS A 3 1.40 15.94 -1.48
C HIS A 3 2.00 15.14 -2.65
N LEU A 4 2.09 13.81 -2.54
CA LEU A 4 2.65 12.96 -3.60
C LEU A 4 1.61 12.57 -4.66
N TRP A 5 0.32 12.69 -4.35
CA TRP A 5 -0.72 12.30 -5.31
C TRP A 5 -0.60 13.10 -6.59
N HIS A 6 -0.78 12.42 -7.72
CA HIS A 6 -0.61 12.94 -9.08
C HIS A 6 0.82 13.31 -9.49
N ALA A 7 1.81 13.16 -8.61
CA ALA A 7 3.20 13.42 -8.95
C ALA A 7 3.70 12.41 -10.01
N PRO A 8 4.49 12.85 -11.01
CA PRO A 8 5.11 11.93 -11.97
C PRO A 8 6.25 11.14 -11.32
N PRO A 9 6.70 10.01 -11.91
CA PRO A 9 7.71 9.15 -11.33
C PRO A 9 9.08 9.79 -11.07
N ASP A 10 9.41 10.86 -11.80
CA ASP A 10 10.64 11.64 -11.68
C ASP A 10 10.49 12.86 -10.75
N SER A 11 9.35 13.01 -10.08
CA SER A 11 9.11 14.10 -9.15
C SER A 11 10.14 14.13 -8.01
N PRO A 12 10.70 15.31 -7.68
CA PRO A 12 11.61 15.45 -6.54
C PRO A 12 10.95 15.06 -5.21
N ASP A 13 9.64 15.22 -5.09
CA ASP A 13 8.90 14.86 -3.87
C ASP A 13 8.84 13.34 -3.67
N ILE A 14 8.70 12.57 -4.76
CA ILE A 14 8.75 11.10 -4.70
C ILE A 14 10.16 10.65 -4.30
N VAL A 15 11.19 11.24 -4.88
CA VAL A 15 12.58 10.94 -4.53
C VAL A 15 12.83 11.27 -3.05
N ALA A 16 12.43 12.45 -2.59
CA ALA A 16 12.56 12.86 -1.19
C ALA A 16 11.81 11.91 -0.24
N TYR A 17 10.60 11.48 -0.60
CA TYR A 17 9.84 10.49 0.16
C TYR A 17 10.57 9.15 0.26
N LEU A 18 11.06 8.62 -0.86
CA LEU A 18 11.80 7.35 -0.89
C LEU A 18 13.07 7.40 -0.02
N HIS A 19 13.78 8.53 -0.03
CA HIS A 19 14.97 8.75 0.81
C HIS A 19 14.65 8.96 2.29
N SER A 20 13.41 9.30 2.64
CA SER A 20 12.99 9.43 4.05
C SER A 20 12.76 8.08 4.74
N ILE A 21 12.63 6.99 3.96
CA ILE A 21 12.39 5.65 4.49
C ILE A 21 13.72 5.02 4.90
N PRO A 22 13.84 4.47 6.13
CA PRO A 22 15.06 3.80 6.56
C PRO A 22 15.46 2.64 5.64
N ILE A 23 16.62 2.75 4.98
CA ILE A 23 17.19 1.70 4.12
C ILE A 23 18.24 0.87 4.87
N PRO A 24 18.28 -0.46 4.64
CA PRO A 24 19.28 -1.32 5.27
C PRO A 24 20.66 -1.29 4.59
N ALA A 25 20.81 -0.72 3.38
CA ALA A 25 22.09 -0.67 2.65
C ALA A 25 22.16 0.48 1.62
N GLU A 26 23.37 1.03 1.43
CA GLU A 26 23.72 1.94 0.32
C GLU A 26 24.51 1.20 -0.77
N PRO A 27 24.41 1.60 -2.06
CA PRO A 27 23.61 2.69 -2.62
C PRO A 27 22.11 2.36 -2.69
N PHE A 28 21.25 3.39 -2.80
CA PHE A 28 19.80 3.22 -2.93
C PHE A 28 19.47 2.38 -4.17
N PRO A 29 18.93 1.16 -4.03
CA PRO A 29 18.68 0.29 -5.17
C PRO A 29 17.59 0.85 -6.10
N ASN A 30 17.79 0.67 -7.40
CA ASN A 30 16.77 1.01 -8.39
C ASN A 30 15.52 0.14 -8.23
N PRO A 31 14.32 0.67 -8.54
CA PRO A 31 13.10 -0.14 -8.54
C PRO A 31 13.12 -1.16 -9.67
N THR A 32 12.33 -2.23 -9.51
CA THR A 32 11.87 -3.03 -10.65
C THR A 32 10.70 -2.29 -11.30
N ILE A 33 10.80 -2.05 -12.61
CA ILE A 33 9.76 -1.38 -13.39
C ILE A 33 8.89 -2.42 -14.09
N SER A 34 7.57 -2.35 -13.87
CA SER A 34 6.57 -3.18 -14.56
C SER A 34 5.58 -2.28 -15.27
N THR A 35 5.42 -2.43 -16.58
CA THR A 35 4.51 -1.61 -17.40
C THR A 35 3.29 -2.42 -17.82
N TYR A 36 2.12 -1.81 -17.68
CA TYR A 36 0.82 -2.31 -18.10
C TYR A 36 0.17 -1.30 -19.05
N PRO A 37 -0.94 -1.64 -19.73
CA PRO A 37 -1.59 -0.74 -20.69
C PRO A 37 -2.01 0.63 -20.10
N ASP A 38 -2.35 0.65 -18.81
CA ASP A 38 -2.95 1.79 -18.11
C ASP A 38 -2.13 2.30 -16.93
N CYS A 39 -1.04 1.61 -16.56
CA CYS A 39 -0.21 1.99 -15.43
C CYS A 39 1.24 1.51 -15.54
N VAL A 40 2.11 2.13 -14.75
CA VAL A 40 3.47 1.65 -14.51
C VAL A 40 3.71 1.53 -13.02
N TYR A 41 4.32 0.43 -12.60
CA TYR A 41 4.73 0.19 -11.22
C TYR A 41 6.23 0.39 -11.06
N HIS A 42 6.61 1.14 -10.04
CA HIS A 42 7.98 1.21 -9.53
C HIS A 42 8.05 0.42 -8.23
N THR A 43 8.55 -0.82 -8.30
CA THR A 43 8.58 -1.75 -7.16
C THR A 43 9.91 -1.71 -6.44
N TYR A 44 9.89 -1.35 -5.15
CA TYR A 44 11.05 -1.35 -4.25
C TYR A 44 10.89 -2.48 -3.22
N LYS A 45 11.15 -3.73 -3.64
CA LYS A 45 11.00 -4.90 -2.75
C LYS A 45 11.78 -4.77 -1.45
N PHE A 46 12.98 -4.17 -1.50
CA PHE A 46 13.83 -3.94 -0.32
C PHE A 46 13.26 -2.91 0.66
N LEU A 47 12.32 -2.06 0.23
CA LEU A 47 11.56 -1.16 1.10
C LEU A 47 10.21 -1.73 1.50
N GLY A 48 9.77 -2.85 0.92
CA GLY A 48 8.41 -3.33 1.14
C GLY A 48 7.35 -2.43 0.51
N LEU A 49 7.62 -1.77 -0.63
CA LEU A 49 6.63 -0.89 -1.28
C LEU A 49 6.65 -0.96 -2.80
N SER A 50 5.51 -0.64 -3.42
CA SER A 50 5.35 -0.38 -4.85
C SER A 50 4.61 0.94 -5.05
N LEU A 51 5.07 1.76 -5.98
CA LEU A 51 4.38 2.97 -6.43
C LEU A 51 3.68 2.67 -7.74
N CYS A 52 2.36 2.89 -7.82
CA CYS A 52 1.58 2.77 -9.05
C CYS A 52 1.32 4.14 -9.65
N PHE A 53 1.65 4.29 -10.93
CA PHE A 53 1.38 5.50 -11.69
C PHE A 53 0.40 5.19 -12.81
N SER A 54 -0.79 5.77 -12.77
CA SER A 54 -1.75 5.64 -13.86
C SER A 54 -1.30 6.48 -15.06
N LEU A 55 -1.43 5.91 -16.26
CA LEU A 55 -1.09 6.56 -17.52
C LEU A 55 -2.28 7.39 -18.00
N GLY A 56 -2.14 8.71 -17.93
CA GLY A 56 -3.14 9.66 -18.39
C GLY A 56 -2.69 10.46 -19.61
N PRO A 57 -3.58 11.32 -20.17
CA PRO A 57 -3.24 12.24 -21.25
C PRO A 57 -2.13 13.23 -20.86
N ASN A 58 -1.94 13.47 -19.56
CA ASN A 58 -0.92 14.36 -19.02
C ASN A 58 0.36 13.64 -18.58
N GLY A 59 0.49 12.34 -18.91
CA GLY A 59 1.60 11.49 -18.49
C GLY A 59 1.27 10.61 -17.27
N PRO A 60 2.28 9.85 -16.78
CA PRO A 60 2.15 9.01 -15.59
C PRO A 60 1.99 9.87 -14.34
N ALA A 61 1.03 9.51 -13.48
CA ALA A 61 0.72 10.22 -12.25
C ALA A 61 0.48 9.23 -11.11
N LEU A 62 1.07 9.48 -9.93
CA LEU A 62 0.95 8.56 -8.78
C LEU A 62 -0.52 8.48 -8.33
N THR A 63 -1.06 7.28 -8.31
CA THR A 63 -2.47 7.03 -7.93
C THR A 63 -2.59 6.09 -6.73
N SER A 64 -1.64 5.17 -6.55
CA SER A 64 -1.61 4.34 -5.35
C SER A 64 -0.20 3.97 -4.92
N VAL A 65 -0.07 3.69 -3.62
CA VAL A 65 1.14 3.14 -3.01
C VAL A 65 0.78 1.85 -2.28
N ASP A 66 1.31 0.74 -2.76
CA ASP A 66 1.17 -0.55 -2.12
C ASP A 66 2.31 -0.75 -1.12
N ILE A 67 1.95 -1.12 0.09
CA ILE A 67 2.85 -1.28 1.23
C ILE A 67 2.69 -2.70 1.75
N TYR A 68 3.81 -3.40 1.86
CA TYR A 68 3.82 -4.83 2.14
C TYR A 68 4.43 -5.12 3.50
N ASN A 69 3.78 -6.03 4.22
CA ASN A 69 4.46 -6.83 5.23
C ASN A 69 5.39 -7.84 4.52
N PRO A 70 6.38 -8.48 5.18
CA PRO A 70 7.18 -9.49 4.53
C PRO A 70 6.30 -10.60 3.96
N THR A 71 6.25 -10.68 2.63
CA THR A 71 5.47 -11.68 1.92
C THR A 71 6.39 -12.74 1.34
N ARG A 72 5.80 -13.86 0.91
CA ARG A 72 6.53 -14.92 0.18
C ARG A 72 7.16 -14.44 -1.13
N ASN A 73 6.82 -13.24 -1.61
CA ASN A 73 7.29 -12.67 -2.87
C ASN A 73 8.60 -11.86 -2.73
N GLY A 74 9.24 -11.90 -1.56
CA GLY A 74 10.56 -11.31 -1.32
C GLY A 74 10.53 -9.82 -0.99
N PHE A 75 9.38 -9.29 -0.57
CA PHE A 75 9.30 -7.94 -0.02
C PHE A 75 9.87 -7.92 1.40
N ALA A 76 10.66 -6.90 1.71
CA ALA A 76 10.99 -6.54 3.08
C ALA A 76 9.75 -5.98 3.77
N ARG A 77 9.79 -5.87 5.11
CA ARG A 77 8.77 -5.12 5.84
C ARG A 77 8.98 -3.64 5.58
N PHE A 78 7.93 -2.93 5.17
CA PHE A 78 7.98 -1.48 5.14
C PHE A 78 8.21 -0.89 6.54
N SER A 79 9.15 0.05 6.63
CA SER A 79 9.61 0.67 7.88
C SER A 79 9.31 2.16 7.96
N GLY A 80 8.67 2.73 6.93
CA GLY A 80 8.28 4.13 6.91
C GLY A 80 7.00 4.41 7.72
N PRO A 81 6.66 5.70 7.90
CA PRO A 81 5.42 6.08 8.58
C PRO A 81 4.20 5.72 7.72
N LEU A 82 3.12 5.30 8.40
CA LEU A 82 1.82 5.07 7.79
C LEU A 82 0.80 6.10 8.31
N PRO A 83 -0.20 6.49 7.49
CA PRO A 83 -1.23 7.43 7.91
C PRO A 83 -2.15 6.82 8.98
N HIS A 84 -2.93 7.67 9.65
CA HIS A 84 -3.94 7.26 10.64
C HIS A 84 -3.41 6.43 11.83
N GLY A 85 -2.11 6.49 12.10
CA GLY A 85 -1.48 5.71 13.17
C GLY A 85 -1.39 4.21 12.87
N LEU A 86 -1.61 3.80 11.61
CA LEU A 86 -1.52 2.41 11.20
C LEU A 86 -0.11 1.85 11.38
N SER A 87 -0.03 0.54 11.56
CA SER A 87 1.23 -0.21 11.60
C SER A 87 1.01 -1.58 10.98
N LEU A 88 1.99 -2.07 10.21
CA LEU A 88 1.98 -3.44 9.67
C LEU A 88 2.03 -4.54 10.76
N ALA A 89 2.19 -4.17 12.03
CA ALA A 89 2.09 -5.09 13.17
C ALA A 89 0.68 -5.19 13.76
N MET A 90 -0.27 -4.38 13.29
CA MET A 90 -1.66 -4.43 13.74
C MET A 90 -2.36 -5.70 13.22
N CYS A 91 -3.36 -6.14 13.98
CA CYS A 91 -4.33 -7.13 13.54
C CYS A 91 -5.62 -6.46 13.04
N ALA A 92 -6.52 -7.24 12.43
CA ALA A 92 -7.80 -6.75 11.93
C ALA A 92 -8.62 -5.96 12.96
N GLU A 93 -8.65 -6.42 14.22
CA GLU A 93 -9.37 -5.72 15.29
C GLU A 93 -8.74 -4.36 15.62
N ASP A 94 -7.41 -4.27 15.68
CA ASP A 94 -6.71 -3.00 15.93
C ASP A 94 -6.95 -1.99 14.82
N VAL A 95 -6.98 -2.45 13.56
CA VAL A 95 -7.29 -1.61 12.40
C VAL A 95 -8.69 -1.02 12.50
N VAL A 96 -9.71 -1.85 12.76
CA VAL A 96 -11.09 -1.35 12.91
C VAL A 96 -11.22 -0.42 14.11
N ARG A 97 -10.49 -0.68 15.21
CA ARG A 97 -10.45 0.23 16.36
C ARG A 97 -9.81 1.59 16.01
N ALA A 98 -8.81 1.61 15.13
CA ALA A 98 -8.12 2.82 14.71
C ALA A 98 -8.90 3.64 13.66
N LEU A 99 -9.49 2.97 12.67
CA LEU A 99 -10.13 3.61 11.51
C LEU A 99 -11.65 3.68 11.56
N GLY A 100 -12.28 2.96 12.48
CA GLY A 100 -13.73 2.72 12.49
C GLY A 100 -14.15 1.60 11.54
N GLU A 101 -15.45 1.48 11.29
CA GLU A 101 -15.98 0.48 10.35
C GLU A 101 -15.58 0.83 8.90
N PRO A 102 -15.15 -0.15 8.09
CA PRO A 102 -14.84 0.08 6.69
C PRO A 102 -16.12 0.21 5.86
N GLU A 103 -15.99 0.90 4.73
CA GLU A 103 -17.06 1.14 3.76
C GLU A 103 -17.30 -0.09 2.89
N ARG A 104 -16.26 -0.90 2.64
CA ARG A 104 -16.33 -2.13 1.86
C ARG A 104 -15.57 -3.25 2.56
N LYS A 105 -16.08 -4.48 2.41
CA LYS A 105 -15.51 -5.73 2.93
C LYS A 105 -15.74 -6.82 1.90
N GLU A 106 -14.70 -7.54 1.49
CA GLU A 106 -14.84 -8.64 0.52
C GLU A 106 -13.74 -9.70 0.66
N GLY A 107 -13.88 -10.81 -0.06
CA GLY A 107 -13.06 -12.00 0.13
C GLY A 107 -13.61 -12.95 1.19
N GLY A 108 -12.72 -13.77 1.74
CA GLY A 108 -13.01 -14.74 2.79
C GLY A 108 -13.26 -16.17 2.29
N ARG A 109 -13.58 -17.08 3.22
CA ARG A 109 -13.64 -18.53 2.98
C ARG A 109 -14.46 -18.94 1.75
N ARG A 110 -15.53 -18.21 1.44
CA ARG A 110 -16.43 -18.54 0.31
C ARG A 110 -15.81 -18.25 -1.05
N THR A 111 -14.92 -17.26 -1.14
CA THR A 111 -14.27 -16.87 -2.40
C THR A 111 -12.87 -17.50 -2.53
N GLY A 112 -12.27 -17.91 -1.42
CA GLY A 112 -10.89 -18.39 -1.38
C GLY A 112 -9.84 -17.28 -1.50
N VAL A 113 -10.28 -16.02 -1.57
CA VAL A 113 -9.43 -14.82 -1.59
C VAL A 113 -9.25 -14.34 -0.15
N PRO A 114 -8.09 -13.80 0.24
CA PRO A 114 -7.91 -13.19 1.56
C PRO A 114 -8.98 -12.14 1.87
N CYS A 115 -9.31 -12.00 3.15
CA CYS A 115 -10.19 -10.95 3.62
C CYS A 115 -9.53 -9.59 3.35
N TRP A 116 -10.28 -8.67 2.73
CA TRP A 116 -9.82 -7.31 2.56
C TRP A 116 -10.95 -6.30 2.81
N VAL A 117 -10.54 -5.12 3.24
CA VAL A 117 -11.44 -4.03 3.66
C VAL A 117 -10.93 -2.70 3.14
N GLU A 118 -11.86 -1.75 2.96
CA GLU A 118 -11.54 -0.44 2.40
C GLU A 118 -12.28 0.70 3.12
N TRP A 119 -11.55 1.77 3.39
CA TRP A 119 -12.04 3.07 3.84
C TRP A 119 -11.75 4.08 2.73
N GLY A 120 -12.63 4.15 1.73
CA GLY A 120 -12.45 4.99 0.54
C GLY A 120 -12.37 6.48 0.89
N SER A 121 -13.17 6.94 1.86
CA SER A 121 -13.08 8.32 2.38
C SER A 121 -11.75 8.64 3.08
N GLN A 122 -10.98 7.64 3.47
CA GLN A 122 -9.65 7.79 4.09
C GLN A 122 -8.51 7.39 3.14
N GLY A 123 -8.80 6.88 1.94
CA GLY A 123 -7.77 6.47 0.98
C GLY A 123 -7.00 5.22 1.40
N VAL A 124 -7.65 4.28 2.10
CA VAL A 124 -6.99 3.09 2.67
C VAL A 124 -7.71 1.81 2.24
N HIS A 125 -6.95 0.86 1.70
CA HIS A 125 -7.36 -0.53 1.49
C HIS A 125 -6.39 -1.44 2.25
N ILE A 126 -6.90 -2.46 2.95
CA ILE A 126 -6.08 -3.41 3.71
C ILE A 126 -6.46 -4.83 3.34
N THR A 127 -5.46 -5.62 2.98
CA THR A 127 -5.55 -7.08 2.80
C THR A 127 -4.97 -7.76 4.02
N PHE A 128 -5.71 -8.71 4.59
CA PHE A 128 -5.27 -9.52 5.72
C PHE A 128 -4.72 -10.87 5.27
N GLU A 129 -3.88 -11.51 6.08
CA GLU A 129 -3.23 -12.79 5.74
C GLU A 129 -4.22 -13.99 5.66
N GLY A 130 -5.44 -13.84 6.18
CA GLY A 130 -6.41 -14.91 6.36
C GLY A 130 -7.70 -14.73 5.56
N THR A 131 -8.55 -15.75 5.60
CA THR A 131 -9.86 -15.78 4.91
C THR A 131 -11.04 -15.83 5.89
N ASN A 132 -10.79 -15.71 7.20
CA ASN A 132 -11.79 -15.94 8.24
C ASN A 132 -12.28 -14.61 8.82
N TRP A 133 -13.48 -14.17 8.45
CA TRP A 133 -14.06 -12.92 8.95
C TRP A 133 -14.25 -12.85 10.47
N ASP A 134 -14.35 -14.01 11.13
CA ASP A 134 -14.51 -14.10 12.58
C ASP A 134 -13.16 -14.05 13.33
N ASP A 135 -12.03 -13.97 12.62
CA ASP A 135 -10.69 -13.88 13.21
C ASP A 135 -10.20 -12.43 13.29
N GLY A 136 -10.46 -11.79 14.42
CA GLY A 136 -9.96 -10.42 14.69
C GLY A 136 -8.43 -10.33 14.81
N GLN A 137 -7.72 -11.45 14.91
CA GLN A 137 -6.27 -11.50 15.09
C GLN A 137 -5.51 -11.68 13.76
N MET A 138 -6.21 -11.70 12.61
CA MET A 138 -5.54 -11.75 11.31
C MET A 138 -4.58 -10.57 11.15
N GLY A 139 -3.32 -10.88 10.86
CA GLY A 139 -2.31 -9.89 10.55
C GLY A 139 -2.56 -9.20 9.20
N ILE A 140 -1.96 -8.04 9.02
CA ILE A 140 -1.96 -7.32 7.74
C ILE A 140 -0.96 -7.97 6.78
N GLU A 141 -1.43 -8.35 5.59
CA GLU A 141 -0.57 -8.75 4.48
C GLU A 141 -0.04 -7.51 3.75
N SER A 142 -0.94 -6.59 3.40
CA SER A 142 -0.61 -5.36 2.69
C SER A 142 -1.60 -4.23 2.98
N ILE A 143 -1.13 -3.00 2.79
CA ILE A 143 -1.92 -1.77 2.82
C ILE A 143 -1.72 -1.07 1.48
N THR A 144 -2.80 -0.72 0.80
CA THR A 144 -2.76 0.17 -0.37
C THR A 144 -3.30 1.53 0.04
N LEU A 145 -2.48 2.56 -0.15
CA LEU A 145 -2.83 3.96 0.05
C LEU A 145 -3.17 4.60 -1.29
N PHE A 146 -4.20 5.42 -1.33
CA PHE A 146 -4.63 6.16 -2.52
C PHE A 146 -5.22 7.53 -2.11
N GLU A 147 -5.48 8.39 -3.08
CA GLU A 147 -6.09 9.70 -2.81
C GLU A 147 -7.49 9.50 -2.18
N PRO A 148 -7.76 10.07 -0.98
CA PRO A 148 -9.06 9.93 -0.34
C PRO A 148 -10.21 10.45 -1.23
N GLY A 149 -11.28 9.66 -1.36
CA GLY A 149 -12.43 10.02 -2.19
C GLY A 149 -12.24 9.82 -3.70
N ALA A 150 -11.15 9.20 -4.14
CA ALA A 150 -10.95 8.79 -5.53
C ALA A 150 -11.75 7.53 -5.96
N GLY A 151 -12.67 7.05 -5.09
CA GLY A 151 -13.48 5.84 -5.27
C GLY A 151 -14.93 6.07 -5.65
#